data_AF-A0A959L765-F1
#
_entry.id   AF-A0A959L765-F1
#
_cell.length_a   1.000
_cell.length_b   1.000
_cell.length_c   1.000
_cell.angle_alpha   90.00
_cell.angle_beta   90.00
_cell.angle_gamma   90.00
#
_symmetry.space_group_name_H-M   'P 1'
#
loop_
_entity.id
_entity.type
_entity.pdbx_description
1 polymer ?
#
loop_
_entity_poly.entity_id
_entity_poly.type
_entity_poly.pdbx_seq_one_letter_code
_entity_poly.pdbx_strand_id
1 'polypeptide(L)'
;MSKPETKYARSGRISIAYQVFGSGQTDLVYVPGWVSNIDLMWQNRQLSNFLSRLGQYARVILFDKRGTGLSDRVTELSTLEERMDDIRAVMSAVGSSRAILFGHSEGGSVSALFAATYPERTISLITFGVFAKRRYSPDYPWAPTDKERKKVYDMIESSWGSSEMDLTTLAPSMAGDQEFMDWLASYFRSGASPSAALVLTKMNTQVDIIDILDTIEVPTLLLYRTDDIDVKIDEGLFISERIKGSKFIEFPGHDHLFWVGDSDSVLNEMIHFINQKQLHQVFDRVLATILQVKLVGLEIKRPAIGDQAVDQLQIKINQIIAKKIKQYRGSVAGNGNSIITATFDGPSKAVHCAIEIRTELRTEGIFVSQGIHIGECIQKGSQELGGRAIKVTDDVLARTKMDEIVITNTVYNLLSGAGLDFTHREHIRTFDGTLVQTLLLRETTDPSTDFSMQENELSIQNSTNNHSFLENVLQSIENHLHDEQYSIPTLCMETGTGERQLQRKLKAITNKSPNQLIRSVRLHRAKEMMLLQNKSISEVAFMTGFNSLSYFTKCFKKEFGRLPSDMTK
;
A
#
# COMPACT_ATOMS: atom_id res chain seq x y z
N MET A 1 -24.35 -22.94 -4.56
CA MET A 1 -24.41 -22.18 -5.84
C MET A 1 -23.25 -22.67 -6.72
N SER A 2 -23.34 -22.58 -8.06
CA SER A 2 -22.16 -22.82 -8.92
C SER A 2 -21.15 -21.68 -8.75
N LYS A 3 -19.85 -21.95 -8.94
CA LYS A 3 -18.80 -20.92 -8.91
C LYS A 3 -19.15 -19.75 -9.84
N PRO A 4 -19.13 -18.49 -9.39
CA PRO A 4 -19.34 -17.32 -10.24
C PRO A 4 -18.22 -17.14 -11.29
N GLU A 5 -18.52 -16.38 -12.33
CA GLU A 5 -17.52 -16.01 -13.35
C GLU A 5 -16.48 -15.04 -12.76
N THR A 6 -15.19 -15.36 -12.97
CA THR A 6 -14.08 -14.50 -12.57
C THR A 6 -13.81 -13.43 -13.63
N LYS A 7 -13.77 -12.17 -13.20
CA LYS A 7 -13.51 -10.96 -14.00
C LYS A 7 -12.32 -10.20 -13.43
N TYR A 8 -11.88 -9.16 -14.13
CA TYR A 8 -10.72 -8.36 -13.73
C TYR A 8 -11.01 -6.86 -13.76
N ALA A 9 -10.59 -6.16 -12.72
CA ALA A 9 -10.60 -4.69 -12.62
C ALA A 9 -9.16 -4.15 -12.71
N ARG A 10 -9.00 -2.91 -13.19
CA ARG A 10 -7.68 -2.24 -13.21
C ARG A 10 -7.51 -1.35 -11.98
N SER A 11 -6.50 -1.66 -11.17
CA SER A 11 -6.05 -0.84 -10.05
C SER A 11 -4.64 -0.34 -10.35
N GLY A 12 -4.52 0.91 -10.79
CA GLY A 12 -3.24 1.42 -11.30
C GLY A 12 -2.73 0.57 -12.47
N ARG A 13 -1.54 -0.03 -12.31
CA ARG A 13 -0.92 -0.90 -13.33
C ARG A 13 -1.32 -2.38 -13.23
N ILE A 14 -1.99 -2.78 -12.16
CA ILE A 14 -2.28 -4.19 -11.86
C ILE A 14 -3.73 -4.57 -12.13
N SER A 15 -3.93 -5.86 -12.40
CA SER A 15 -5.22 -6.52 -12.57
C SER A 15 -5.67 -7.11 -11.24
N ILE A 16 -6.88 -6.76 -10.80
CA ILE A 16 -7.51 -7.31 -9.61
C ILE A 16 -8.62 -8.27 -10.05
N ALA A 17 -8.47 -9.56 -9.73
CA ALA A 17 -9.45 -10.58 -10.02
C ALA A 17 -10.62 -10.49 -9.03
N TYR A 18 -11.84 -10.52 -9.54
CA TYR A 18 -13.05 -10.44 -8.74
C TYR A 18 -14.19 -11.30 -9.28
N GLN A 19 -15.15 -11.60 -8.43
CA GLN A 19 -16.39 -12.30 -8.70
C GLN A 19 -17.55 -11.49 -8.12
N VAL A 20 -18.70 -11.54 -8.79
CA VAL A 20 -19.94 -10.93 -8.30
C VAL A 20 -21.03 -12.01 -8.28
N PHE A 21 -21.73 -12.12 -7.16
CA PHE A 21 -22.81 -13.08 -6.99
C PHE A 21 -23.83 -12.59 -5.97
N GLY A 22 -24.93 -13.34 -5.84
CA GLY A 22 -26.05 -12.96 -4.98
C GLY A 22 -27.02 -12.00 -5.66
N SER A 23 -28.17 -11.81 -5.02
CA SER A 23 -29.32 -11.07 -5.56
C SER A 23 -29.87 -10.01 -4.62
N GLY A 24 -29.17 -9.74 -3.51
CA GLY A 24 -29.55 -8.69 -2.57
C GLY A 24 -29.46 -7.29 -3.20
N GLN A 25 -30.26 -6.35 -2.70
CA GLN A 25 -30.27 -4.97 -3.19
C GLN A 25 -29.07 -4.14 -2.70
N THR A 26 -28.43 -4.58 -1.62
CA THR A 26 -27.27 -3.91 -1.02
C THR A 26 -25.99 -4.55 -1.53
N ASP A 27 -25.05 -3.72 -2.00
CA ASP A 27 -23.71 -4.18 -2.33
C ASP A 27 -22.91 -4.49 -1.06
N LEU A 28 -22.22 -5.61 -1.06
CA LEU A 28 -21.26 -5.98 -0.01
C LEU A 28 -19.94 -6.36 -0.66
N VAL A 29 -18.87 -5.63 -0.35
CA VAL A 29 -17.51 -5.98 -0.75
C VAL A 29 -16.91 -6.87 0.34
N TYR A 30 -16.56 -8.09 0.00
CA TYR A 30 -15.78 -8.96 0.88
C TYR A 30 -14.29 -8.79 0.58
N VAL A 31 -13.54 -8.34 1.58
CA VAL A 31 -12.09 -8.16 1.58
C VAL A 31 -11.46 -9.32 2.38
N PRO A 32 -10.85 -10.31 1.71
CA PRO A 32 -10.27 -11.48 2.40
C PRO A 32 -9.10 -11.09 3.32
N GLY A 33 -8.78 -11.97 4.27
CA GLY A 33 -7.53 -11.92 5.04
C GLY A 33 -6.32 -12.46 4.26
N TRP A 34 -5.29 -12.91 4.97
CA TRP A 34 -3.90 -13.05 4.51
C TRP A 34 -3.68 -13.43 3.04
N VAL A 35 -3.98 -14.67 2.66
CA VAL A 35 -3.85 -15.18 1.30
C VAL A 35 -5.18 -15.74 0.86
N SER A 36 -5.61 -15.36 -0.34
CA SER A 36 -6.88 -15.77 -0.92
C SER A 36 -6.76 -16.39 -2.29
N ASN A 37 -7.78 -17.14 -2.68
CA ASN A 37 -8.01 -17.55 -4.05
C ASN A 37 -9.52 -17.69 -4.30
N ILE A 38 -10.12 -16.72 -4.99
CA ILE A 38 -11.57 -16.64 -5.20
C ILE A 38 -12.16 -17.82 -5.98
N ASP A 39 -11.34 -18.56 -6.73
CA ASP A 39 -11.78 -19.76 -7.43
C ASP A 39 -11.88 -20.98 -6.49
N LEU A 40 -10.89 -21.13 -5.60
CA LEU A 40 -10.81 -22.27 -4.68
C LEU A 40 -11.70 -22.12 -3.44
N MET A 41 -12.13 -20.90 -3.09
CA MET A 41 -13.10 -20.69 -2.00
C MET A 41 -14.37 -21.53 -2.17
N TRP A 42 -14.79 -21.79 -3.40
CA TRP A 42 -16.01 -22.54 -3.72
C TRP A 42 -15.87 -24.07 -3.61
N GLN A 43 -14.64 -24.56 -3.42
CA GLN A 43 -14.37 -26.00 -3.22
C GLN A 43 -14.53 -26.41 -1.75
N ASN A 44 -14.38 -25.48 -0.80
CA ASN A 44 -14.69 -25.75 0.60
C ASN A 44 -16.20 -25.60 0.85
N ARG A 45 -16.81 -26.67 1.36
CA ARG A 45 -18.27 -26.71 1.58
C ARG A 45 -18.73 -25.65 2.58
N GLN A 46 -18.02 -25.46 3.67
CA GLN A 46 -18.38 -24.53 4.74
C GLN A 46 -18.34 -23.08 4.23
N LEU A 47 -17.25 -22.68 3.58
CA LEU A 47 -17.10 -21.35 3.00
C LEU A 47 -18.08 -21.09 1.85
N SER A 48 -18.24 -22.03 0.93
CA SER A 48 -19.20 -21.93 -0.18
C SER A 48 -20.65 -21.79 0.31
N ASN A 49 -21.02 -22.51 1.38
CA ASN A 49 -22.33 -22.39 2.01
C ASN A 49 -22.52 -21.03 2.67
N PHE A 50 -21.52 -20.55 3.41
CA PHE A 50 -21.55 -19.22 4.04
C PHE A 50 -21.76 -18.13 2.99
N LEU A 51 -20.93 -18.11 1.94
CA LEU A 51 -21.02 -17.13 0.85
C LEU A 51 -22.36 -17.24 0.10
N SER A 52 -22.82 -18.46 -0.19
CA SER A 52 -24.11 -18.67 -0.86
C SER A 52 -25.28 -18.12 -0.05
N ARG A 53 -25.26 -18.27 1.28
CA ARG A 53 -26.30 -17.72 2.16
C ARG A 53 -26.19 -16.21 2.29
N LEU A 54 -24.98 -15.66 2.44
CA LEU A 54 -24.75 -14.21 2.45
C LEU A 54 -25.28 -13.55 1.15
N GLY A 55 -25.05 -14.20 0.00
CA GLY A 55 -25.54 -13.74 -1.31
C GLY A 55 -27.07 -13.70 -1.46
N GLN A 56 -27.84 -14.30 -0.55
CA GLN A 56 -29.30 -14.15 -0.52
C GLN A 56 -29.73 -12.77 -0.01
N TYR A 57 -28.86 -12.09 0.75
CA TYR A 57 -29.16 -10.81 1.41
C TYR A 57 -28.37 -9.63 0.81
N ALA A 58 -27.25 -9.90 0.14
CA ALA A 58 -26.42 -8.89 -0.52
C ALA A 58 -26.02 -9.30 -1.95
N ARG A 59 -25.74 -8.30 -2.79
CA ARG A 59 -24.93 -8.51 -4.00
C ARG A 59 -23.47 -8.48 -3.57
N VAL A 60 -22.87 -9.66 -3.45
CA VAL A 60 -21.51 -9.82 -2.92
C VAL A 60 -20.50 -9.62 -4.03
N ILE A 61 -19.53 -8.75 -3.76
CA ILE A 61 -18.39 -8.41 -4.59
C ILE A 61 -17.15 -8.96 -3.86
N LEU A 62 -16.65 -10.10 -4.33
CA LEU A 62 -15.51 -10.81 -3.75
C LEU A 62 -14.30 -10.65 -4.66
N PHE A 63 -13.12 -10.35 -4.13
CA PHE A 63 -11.91 -10.22 -4.94
C PHE A 63 -10.68 -10.80 -4.27
N ASP A 64 -9.71 -11.20 -5.10
CA ASP A 64 -8.36 -11.47 -4.63
C ASP A 64 -7.60 -10.16 -4.52
N LYS A 65 -7.05 -9.86 -3.35
CA LYS A 65 -6.22 -8.66 -3.17
C LYS A 65 -4.99 -8.72 -4.08
N ARG A 66 -4.36 -7.58 -4.36
CA ARG A 66 -3.08 -7.56 -5.07
C ARG A 66 -2.09 -8.55 -4.45
N GLY A 67 -1.41 -9.33 -5.28
CA GLY A 67 -0.47 -10.36 -4.83
C GLY A 67 -1.08 -11.71 -4.48
N THR A 68 -2.41 -11.82 -4.32
CA THR A 68 -3.08 -13.08 -3.98
C THR A 68 -3.87 -13.65 -5.16
N GLY A 69 -4.09 -14.97 -5.10
CA GLY A 69 -4.99 -15.71 -5.98
C GLY A 69 -4.82 -15.42 -7.45
N LEU A 70 -5.89 -14.97 -8.10
CA LEU A 70 -5.92 -14.70 -9.53
C LEU A 70 -5.51 -13.27 -9.89
N SER A 71 -5.28 -12.40 -8.89
CA SER A 71 -4.79 -11.04 -9.13
C SER A 71 -3.31 -11.03 -9.52
N ASP A 72 -2.88 -9.94 -10.17
CA ASP A 72 -1.48 -9.76 -10.54
C ASP A 72 -0.58 -9.85 -9.30
N ARG A 73 0.58 -10.50 -9.49
CA ARG A 73 1.55 -10.72 -8.43
C ARG A 73 2.29 -9.42 -8.14
N VAL A 74 2.42 -9.08 -6.86
CA VAL A 74 3.31 -8.02 -6.41
C VAL A 74 4.62 -8.64 -5.93
N THR A 75 5.72 -8.13 -6.47
CA THR A 75 7.09 -8.49 -6.05
C THR A 75 7.67 -7.50 -5.05
N GLU A 76 6.97 -6.39 -4.82
CA GLU A 76 7.36 -5.29 -3.93
C GLU A 76 6.29 -5.10 -2.84
N LEU A 77 6.67 -4.45 -1.74
CA LEU A 77 5.73 -4.09 -0.69
C LEU A 77 4.73 -3.07 -1.25
N SER A 78 3.44 -3.27 -1.00
CA SER A 78 2.42 -2.27 -1.31
C SER A 78 1.94 -1.58 -0.03
N THR A 79 1.69 -0.28 -0.13
CA THR A 79 1.13 0.52 0.96
C THR A 79 -0.28 0.08 1.33
N LEU A 80 -0.75 0.48 2.52
CA LEU A 80 -2.15 0.24 2.91
C LEU A 80 -3.11 1.01 2.00
N GLU A 81 -2.72 2.21 1.59
CA GLU A 81 -3.45 3.03 0.61
C GLU A 81 -3.62 2.34 -0.73
N GLU A 82 -2.54 1.75 -1.27
CA GLU A 82 -2.61 1.00 -2.52
C GLU A 82 -3.55 -0.21 -2.43
N ARG A 83 -3.55 -0.91 -1.30
CA ARG A 83 -4.48 -2.03 -1.05
C ARG A 83 -5.92 -1.53 -0.95
N MET A 84 -6.15 -0.37 -0.35
CA MET A 84 -7.46 0.29 -0.31
C MET A 84 -7.93 0.68 -1.73
N ASP A 85 -7.02 1.10 -2.61
CA ASP A 85 -7.34 1.43 -4.01
C ASP A 85 -7.88 0.22 -4.81
N ASP A 86 -7.56 -1.01 -4.41
CA ASP A 86 -8.11 -2.22 -5.03
C ASP A 86 -9.62 -2.35 -4.77
N ILE A 87 -10.08 -2.02 -3.56
CA ILE A 87 -11.50 -1.97 -3.22
C ILE A 87 -12.22 -0.98 -4.15
N ARG A 88 -11.66 0.23 -4.27
CA ARG A 88 -12.22 1.27 -5.15
C ARG A 88 -12.27 0.84 -6.61
N ALA A 89 -11.21 0.18 -7.09
CA ALA A 89 -11.13 -0.31 -8.47
C ALA A 89 -12.21 -1.35 -8.77
N VAL A 90 -12.39 -2.33 -7.89
CA VAL A 90 -13.41 -3.39 -8.05
C VAL A 90 -14.81 -2.80 -7.94
N MET A 91 -15.08 -1.94 -6.95
CA MET A 91 -16.37 -1.23 -6.83
C MET A 91 -16.69 -0.46 -8.11
N SER A 92 -15.72 0.26 -8.67
CA SER A 92 -15.91 1.03 -9.91
C SER A 92 -16.19 0.12 -11.12
N ALA A 93 -15.48 -1.01 -11.22
CA ALA A 93 -15.67 -1.97 -12.32
C ALA A 93 -17.06 -2.60 -12.34
N VAL A 94 -17.72 -2.72 -11.18
CA VAL A 94 -19.07 -3.30 -11.06
C VAL A 94 -20.17 -2.24 -10.95
N GLY A 95 -19.81 -0.96 -11.04
CA GLY A 95 -20.76 0.16 -10.90
C GLY A 95 -21.32 0.35 -9.49
N SER A 96 -20.59 -0.09 -8.46
CA SER A 96 -20.96 0.11 -7.05
C SER A 96 -20.57 1.51 -6.57
N SER A 97 -21.57 2.36 -6.33
CA SER A 97 -21.37 3.69 -5.75
C SER A 97 -21.18 3.62 -4.25
N ARG A 98 -21.87 2.72 -3.55
CA ARG A 98 -21.74 2.49 -2.10
C ARG A 98 -21.89 1.02 -1.77
N ALA A 99 -21.13 0.53 -0.80
CA ALA A 99 -21.22 -0.85 -0.35
C ALA A 99 -20.99 -1.00 1.16
N ILE A 100 -21.50 -2.08 1.73
CA ILE A 100 -21.04 -2.61 3.02
C ILE A 100 -19.64 -3.21 2.79
N LEU A 101 -18.68 -2.87 3.63
CA LEU A 101 -17.37 -3.53 3.61
C LEU A 101 -17.37 -4.65 4.65
N PHE A 102 -17.10 -5.87 4.21
CA PHE A 102 -16.84 -6.99 5.11
C PHE A 102 -15.36 -7.36 5.03
N GLY A 103 -14.60 -7.08 6.08
CA GLY A 103 -13.16 -7.38 6.13
C GLY A 103 -12.82 -8.49 7.12
N HIS A 104 -12.03 -9.46 6.68
CA HIS A 104 -11.50 -10.53 7.54
C HIS A 104 -10.01 -10.31 7.81
N SER A 105 -9.58 -10.43 9.07
CA SER A 105 -8.15 -10.28 9.44
C SER A 105 -7.58 -8.94 8.94
N GLU A 106 -6.45 -8.92 8.21
CA GLU A 106 -5.92 -7.66 7.65
C GLU A 106 -6.87 -7.00 6.64
N GLY A 107 -7.75 -7.78 6.01
CA GLY A 107 -8.79 -7.24 5.13
C GLY A 107 -9.73 -6.29 5.90
N GLY A 108 -9.92 -6.53 7.20
CA GLY A 108 -10.57 -5.61 8.12
C GLY A 108 -9.81 -4.31 8.29
N SER A 109 -8.49 -4.36 8.48
CA SER A 109 -7.65 -3.17 8.66
C SER A 109 -7.63 -2.29 7.40
N VAL A 110 -7.57 -2.91 6.21
CA VAL A 110 -7.71 -2.19 4.92
C VAL A 110 -9.10 -1.57 4.78
N SER A 111 -10.15 -2.31 5.16
CA SER A 111 -11.54 -1.84 5.09
C SER A 111 -11.81 -0.68 6.05
N ALA A 112 -11.16 -0.67 7.23
CA ALA A 112 -11.21 0.43 8.18
C ALA A 112 -10.62 1.72 7.60
N LEU A 113 -9.47 1.63 6.93
CA LEU A 113 -8.88 2.78 6.22
C LEU A 113 -9.82 3.30 5.12
N PHE A 114 -10.43 2.39 4.33
CA PHE A 114 -11.40 2.77 3.31
C PHE A 114 -12.61 3.50 3.93
N ALA A 115 -13.18 2.95 5.00
CA ALA A 115 -14.34 3.51 5.67
C ALA A 115 -14.08 4.90 6.28
N ALA A 116 -12.88 5.14 6.80
CA ALA A 116 -12.45 6.44 7.30
C ALA A 116 -12.25 7.46 6.16
N THR A 117 -11.69 7.01 5.03
CA THR A 117 -11.32 7.88 3.90
C THR A 117 -12.51 8.21 3.00
N TYR A 118 -13.42 7.25 2.80
CA TYR A 118 -14.58 7.36 1.91
C TYR A 118 -15.89 6.98 2.60
N PRO A 119 -16.28 7.64 3.70
CA PRO A 119 -17.52 7.30 4.41
C PRO A 119 -18.76 7.47 3.52
N GLU A 120 -18.73 8.35 2.51
CA GLU A 120 -19.77 8.51 1.51
C GLU A 120 -19.86 7.33 0.53
N ARG A 121 -18.79 6.53 0.39
CA ARG A 121 -18.74 5.29 -0.41
C ARG A 121 -18.99 4.04 0.43
N THR A 122 -19.06 4.16 1.75
CA THR A 122 -19.26 3.05 2.67
C THR A 122 -20.65 3.11 3.30
N ILE A 123 -21.40 2.01 3.23
CA ILE A 123 -22.69 1.87 3.93
C ILE A 123 -22.41 1.63 5.41
N SER A 124 -21.68 0.55 5.69
CA SER A 124 -21.18 0.18 7.01
C SER A 124 -19.94 -0.68 6.90
N LEU A 125 -19.23 -0.81 8.01
CA LEU A 125 -18.07 -1.71 8.17
C LEU A 125 -18.48 -2.93 9.00
N ILE A 126 -18.22 -4.13 8.50
CA ILE A 126 -18.31 -5.39 9.23
C ILE A 126 -16.92 -5.99 9.24
N THR A 127 -16.43 -6.44 10.40
CA THR A 127 -15.14 -7.12 10.48
C THR A 127 -15.22 -8.41 11.26
N PHE A 128 -14.39 -9.39 10.90
CA PHE A 128 -14.16 -10.58 11.69
C PHE A 128 -12.66 -10.73 12.02
N GLY A 129 -12.32 -10.83 13.30
CA GLY A 129 -10.95 -11.06 13.77
C GLY A 129 -9.95 -10.01 13.25
N VAL A 130 -10.28 -8.73 13.32
CA VAL A 130 -9.41 -7.64 12.81
C VAL A 130 -8.41 -7.16 13.87
N PHE A 131 -7.24 -6.69 13.43
CA PHE A 131 -6.25 -6.04 14.27
C PHE A 131 -5.99 -4.60 13.81
N ALA A 132 -5.68 -3.71 14.76
CA ALA A 132 -5.28 -2.34 14.44
C ALA A 132 -3.78 -2.26 14.11
N LYS A 133 -2.99 -3.14 14.71
CA LYS A 133 -1.53 -3.16 14.57
C LYS A 133 -1.03 -4.60 14.69
N ARG A 134 0.01 -4.97 13.93
CA ARG A 134 0.55 -6.36 13.94
C ARG A 134 1.97 -6.49 14.48
N ARG A 135 2.44 -5.47 15.19
CA ARG A 135 3.73 -5.45 15.88
C ARG A 135 3.56 -4.93 17.28
N TYR A 136 4.08 -5.66 18.26
CA TYR A 136 4.06 -5.27 19.66
C TYR A 136 4.54 -3.83 19.88
N SER A 137 3.78 -3.09 20.67
CA SER A 137 4.21 -1.85 21.30
C SER A 137 3.57 -1.72 22.69
N PRO A 138 4.12 -0.92 23.63
CA PRO A 138 3.58 -0.81 24.98
C PRO A 138 2.10 -0.38 25.04
N ASP A 139 1.65 0.40 24.06
CA ASP A 139 0.27 0.87 23.87
C ASP A 139 -0.63 -0.12 23.10
N TYR A 140 -0.05 -1.19 22.57
CA TYR A 140 -0.76 -2.26 21.87
C TYR A 140 -0.09 -3.62 22.17
N PRO A 141 -0.19 -4.12 23.43
CA PRO A 141 0.65 -5.20 23.94
C PRO A 141 0.23 -6.60 23.45
N TRP A 142 -0.93 -6.71 22.80
CA TRP A 142 -1.48 -7.99 22.35
C TRP A 142 -0.89 -8.48 21.03
N ALA A 143 -0.40 -7.53 20.21
CA ALA A 143 0.26 -7.83 18.95
C ALA A 143 1.52 -8.69 19.16
N PRO A 144 1.87 -9.53 18.18
CA PRO A 144 3.07 -10.35 18.24
C PRO A 144 4.34 -9.50 18.26
N THR A 145 5.34 -10.02 18.98
CA THR A 145 6.71 -9.49 18.99
C THR A 145 7.42 -9.77 17.67
N ASP A 146 8.51 -9.03 17.40
CA ASP A 146 9.36 -9.28 16.23
C ASP A 146 9.90 -10.71 16.18
N LYS A 147 10.18 -11.29 17.36
CA LYS A 147 10.63 -12.68 17.49
C LYS A 147 9.54 -13.66 17.07
N GLU A 148 8.28 -13.42 17.43
CA GLU A 148 7.15 -14.25 17.01
C GLU A 148 6.86 -14.09 15.53
N ARG A 149 6.89 -12.86 15.00
CA ARG A 149 6.77 -12.62 13.55
C ARG A 149 7.88 -13.31 12.76
N LYS A 150 9.11 -13.31 13.29
CA LYS A 150 10.22 -14.04 12.67
C LYS A 150 9.96 -15.54 12.56
N LYS A 151 9.34 -16.18 13.56
CA LYS A 151 8.95 -17.61 13.44
C LYS A 151 7.97 -17.85 12.29
N VAL A 152 7.02 -16.93 12.08
CA VAL A 152 6.08 -17.01 10.94
C VAL A 152 6.82 -16.86 9.61
N TYR A 153 7.76 -15.93 9.51
CA TYR A 153 8.60 -15.79 8.32
C TYR A 153 9.40 -17.05 8.02
N ASP A 154 10.08 -17.58 9.05
CA ASP A 154 10.92 -18.78 8.92
C ASP A 154 10.07 -19.99 8.50
N MET A 155 8.86 -20.15 9.06
CA MET A 155 7.90 -21.19 8.67
C MET A 155 7.46 -21.06 7.20
N ILE A 156 7.18 -19.84 6.73
CA ILE A 156 6.84 -19.62 5.32
C ILE A 156 8.04 -19.97 4.43
N GLU A 157 9.25 -19.60 4.81
CA GLU A 157 10.44 -19.91 4.01
C GLU A 157 10.75 -21.42 3.97
N SER A 158 10.56 -22.13 5.08
CA SER A 158 10.92 -23.56 5.19
C SER A 158 9.83 -24.52 4.72
N SER A 159 8.57 -24.18 4.95
CA SER A 159 7.47 -25.15 4.97
C SER A 159 6.25 -24.68 4.17
N TRP A 160 6.35 -23.61 3.38
CA TRP A 160 5.20 -23.08 2.63
C TRP A 160 4.52 -24.14 1.78
N GLY A 161 3.29 -24.47 2.18
CA GLY A 161 2.49 -25.42 1.43
C GLY A 161 2.99 -26.86 1.50
N SER A 162 3.81 -27.22 2.48
CA SER A 162 3.99 -28.63 2.84
C SER A 162 2.98 -29.02 3.92
N SER A 163 2.90 -30.32 4.21
CA SER A 163 2.17 -30.84 5.39
C SER A 163 2.80 -30.40 6.71
N GLU A 164 4.01 -29.83 6.69
CA GLU A 164 4.71 -29.33 7.88
C GLU A 164 4.36 -27.87 8.20
N MET A 165 3.59 -27.20 7.33
CA MET A 165 3.06 -25.87 7.61
C MET A 165 1.99 -25.97 8.70
N ASP A 166 2.23 -25.38 9.86
CA ASP A 166 1.26 -25.38 10.95
C ASP A 166 0.11 -24.39 10.67
N LEU A 167 -0.88 -24.88 9.93
CA LEU A 167 -2.12 -24.16 9.64
C LEU A 167 -3.18 -24.35 10.73
N THR A 168 -2.92 -25.18 11.74
CA THR A 168 -3.91 -25.50 12.79
C THR A 168 -4.26 -24.27 13.61
N THR A 169 -3.32 -23.33 13.74
CA THR A 169 -3.51 -22.05 14.43
C THR A 169 -4.62 -21.18 13.83
N LEU A 170 -4.95 -21.33 12.54
CA LEU A 170 -6.01 -20.57 11.88
C LEU A 170 -7.40 -21.20 12.07
N ALA A 171 -7.47 -22.52 12.20
CA ALA A 171 -8.71 -23.26 12.38
C ALA A 171 -8.52 -24.45 13.33
N PRO A 172 -8.24 -24.24 14.63
CA PRO A 172 -7.94 -25.34 15.53
C PRO A 172 -9.10 -26.33 15.70
N SER A 173 -10.37 -25.93 15.49
CA SER A 173 -11.50 -26.87 15.51
C SER A 173 -11.47 -27.88 14.36
N MET A 174 -10.74 -27.56 13.29
CA MET A 174 -10.59 -28.41 12.10
C MET A 174 -9.27 -29.19 12.08
N ALA A 175 -8.45 -29.10 13.14
CA ALA A 175 -7.12 -29.73 13.16
C ALA A 175 -7.15 -31.26 12.95
N GLY A 176 -8.25 -31.92 13.32
CA GLY A 176 -8.45 -33.36 13.11
C GLY A 176 -9.05 -33.75 11.75
N ASP A 177 -9.43 -32.78 10.92
CA ASP A 177 -10.01 -33.00 9.60
C ASP A 177 -8.93 -32.87 8.51
N GLN A 178 -8.34 -33.99 8.12
CA GLN A 178 -7.24 -34.01 7.16
C GLN A 178 -7.67 -33.49 5.78
N GLU A 179 -8.91 -33.74 5.34
CA GLU A 179 -9.40 -33.26 4.04
C GLU A 179 -9.49 -31.73 4.04
N PHE A 180 -9.99 -31.15 5.13
CA PHE A 180 -10.01 -29.70 5.32
C PHE A 180 -8.59 -29.11 5.35
N MET A 181 -7.68 -29.71 6.11
CA MET A 181 -6.31 -29.20 6.25
C MET A 181 -5.52 -29.29 4.95
N ASP A 182 -5.68 -30.37 4.18
CA ASP A 182 -5.09 -30.53 2.85
C ASP A 182 -5.63 -29.50 1.86
N TRP A 183 -6.96 -29.26 1.90
CA TRP A 183 -7.59 -28.21 1.13
C TRP A 183 -7.06 -26.83 1.51
N LEU A 184 -6.96 -26.51 2.81
CA LEU A 184 -6.49 -25.21 3.30
C LEU A 184 -5.04 -24.94 2.87
N ALA A 185 -4.18 -25.96 2.96
CA ALA A 185 -2.81 -25.86 2.46
C ALA A 185 -2.77 -25.63 0.94
N SER A 186 -3.62 -26.33 0.18
CA SER A 186 -3.74 -26.15 -1.29
C SER A 186 -4.28 -24.76 -1.66
N TYR A 187 -5.24 -24.26 -0.89
CA TYR A 187 -5.83 -22.93 -1.03
C TYR A 187 -4.77 -21.85 -0.90
N PHE A 188 -3.95 -21.90 0.15
CA PHE A 188 -2.86 -20.94 0.34
C PHE A 188 -1.76 -21.07 -0.71
N ARG A 189 -1.31 -22.28 -1.07
CA ARG A 189 -0.32 -22.49 -2.15
C ARG A 189 -0.77 -21.93 -3.49
N SER A 190 -2.05 -22.05 -3.80
CA SER A 190 -2.63 -21.54 -5.04
C SER A 190 -2.85 -20.02 -4.96
N GLY A 191 -3.03 -19.50 -3.76
CA GLY A 191 -3.15 -18.07 -3.48
C GLY A 191 -1.80 -17.33 -3.55
N ALA A 192 -0.71 -17.91 -3.10
CA ALA A 192 0.61 -17.28 -3.10
C ALA A 192 1.77 -18.27 -3.26
N SER A 193 2.82 -17.88 -3.99
CA SER A 193 4.12 -18.55 -3.92
C SER A 193 4.80 -18.25 -2.57
N PRO A 194 5.80 -19.02 -2.12
CA PRO A 194 6.46 -18.77 -0.84
C PRO A 194 7.02 -17.35 -0.71
N SER A 195 7.70 -16.85 -1.75
CA SER A 195 8.24 -15.48 -1.77
C SER A 195 7.13 -14.42 -1.73
N ALA A 196 6.02 -14.64 -2.45
CA ALA A 196 4.88 -13.72 -2.41
C ALA A 196 4.20 -13.74 -1.04
N ALA A 197 4.00 -14.92 -0.44
CA ALA A 197 3.46 -15.07 0.90
C ALA A 197 4.31 -14.36 1.93
N LEU A 198 5.64 -14.47 1.84
CA LEU A 198 6.56 -13.75 2.73
C LEU A 198 6.44 -12.23 2.58
N VAL A 199 6.34 -11.71 1.35
CA VAL A 199 6.13 -10.28 1.09
C VAL A 199 4.80 -9.83 1.71
N LEU A 200 3.71 -10.57 1.47
CA LEU A 200 2.38 -10.28 2.05
C LEU A 200 2.41 -10.30 3.59
N THR A 201 3.07 -11.29 4.19
CA THR A 201 3.20 -11.40 5.65
C THR A 201 4.00 -10.24 6.23
N LYS A 202 5.05 -9.79 5.54
CA LYS A 202 5.82 -8.59 5.92
C LYS A 202 4.97 -7.33 5.78
N MET A 203 4.19 -7.18 4.70
CA MET A 203 3.24 -6.08 4.54
C MET A 203 2.23 -6.02 5.69
N ASN A 204 1.71 -7.19 6.10
CA ASN A 204 0.75 -7.29 7.21
C ASN A 204 1.40 -6.94 8.55
N THR A 205 2.66 -7.33 8.78
CA THR A 205 3.40 -6.96 10.00
C THR A 205 3.55 -5.43 10.17
N GLN A 206 3.61 -4.69 9.06
CA GLN A 206 3.77 -3.23 9.07
C GLN A 206 2.44 -2.47 9.13
N VAL A 207 1.30 -3.16 9.19
CA VAL A 207 -0.01 -2.49 9.35
C VAL A 207 -0.07 -1.85 10.73
N ASP A 208 -0.38 -0.55 10.75
CA ASP A 208 -0.72 0.23 11.93
C ASP A 208 -1.78 1.28 11.53
N ILE A 209 -3.01 1.08 12.00
CA ILE A 209 -4.16 1.96 11.77
C ILE A 209 -4.68 2.57 13.08
N ILE A 210 -3.95 2.51 14.19
CA ILE A 210 -4.44 2.97 15.50
C ILE A 210 -4.94 4.42 15.43
N ASP A 211 -4.14 5.28 14.79
CA ASP A 211 -4.36 6.72 14.73
C ASP A 211 -5.59 7.16 13.91
N ILE A 212 -6.17 6.27 13.09
CA ILE A 212 -7.30 6.60 12.22
C ILE A 212 -8.65 6.05 12.73
N LEU A 213 -8.64 5.17 13.74
CA LEU A 213 -9.86 4.48 14.20
C LEU A 213 -10.95 5.46 14.65
N ASP A 214 -10.57 6.53 15.35
CA ASP A 214 -11.50 7.55 15.87
C ASP A 214 -12.19 8.36 14.77
N THR A 215 -11.70 8.29 13.52
CA THR A 215 -12.24 9.00 12.36
C THR A 215 -13.31 8.19 11.60
N ILE A 216 -13.51 6.93 11.97
CA ILE A 216 -14.52 6.07 11.34
C ILE A 216 -15.90 6.45 11.89
N GLU A 217 -16.71 7.11 11.07
CA GLU A 217 -18.07 7.53 11.44
C GLU A 217 -19.17 6.57 10.97
N VAL A 218 -18.87 5.64 10.05
CA VAL A 218 -19.88 4.70 9.51
C VAL A 218 -20.30 3.67 10.56
N PRO A 219 -21.55 3.17 10.53
CA PRO A 219 -21.96 2.07 11.39
C PRO A 219 -20.99 0.89 11.28
N THR A 220 -20.53 0.39 12.42
CA THR A 220 -19.46 -0.62 12.46
C THR A 220 -19.88 -1.80 13.33
N LEU A 221 -19.73 -3.02 12.80
CA LEU A 221 -19.94 -4.29 13.48
C LEU A 221 -18.60 -5.04 13.58
N LEU A 222 -18.15 -5.28 14.81
CA LEU A 222 -16.91 -5.96 15.15
C LEU A 222 -17.24 -7.36 15.67
N LEU A 223 -16.83 -8.40 14.95
CA LEU A 223 -17.11 -9.80 15.27
C LEU A 223 -15.81 -10.52 15.69
N TYR A 224 -15.82 -11.16 16.85
CA TYR A 224 -14.64 -11.84 17.40
C TYR A 224 -15.00 -13.20 17.99
N ARG A 225 -14.01 -14.09 17.97
CA ARG A 225 -14.03 -15.32 18.76
C ARG A 225 -13.31 -15.08 20.08
N THR A 226 -13.86 -15.59 21.17
CA THR A 226 -13.33 -15.35 22.54
C THR A 226 -11.90 -15.81 22.70
N ASP A 227 -11.53 -16.91 22.04
CA ASP A 227 -10.24 -17.59 22.20
C ASP A 227 -9.47 -17.67 20.87
N ASP A 228 -9.71 -16.73 19.94
CA ASP A 228 -8.97 -16.63 18.67
C ASP A 228 -7.45 -16.56 18.94
N ILE A 229 -6.72 -17.52 18.37
CA ILE A 229 -5.28 -17.70 18.61
C ILE A 229 -4.44 -16.72 17.78
N ASP A 230 -4.88 -16.33 16.58
CA ASP A 230 -4.11 -15.42 15.72
C ASP A 230 -4.35 -13.96 16.10
N VAL A 231 -5.60 -13.56 16.30
CA VAL A 231 -5.99 -12.19 16.65
C VAL A 231 -6.77 -12.18 17.95
N LYS A 232 -6.13 -11.73 19.02
CA LYS A 232 -6.71 -11.79 20.36
C LYS A 232 -7.92 -10.88 20.49
N ILE A 233 -8.91 -11.28 21.28
CA ILE A 233 -10.13 -10.50 21.49
C ILE A 233 -9.86 -9.09 22.02
N ASP A 234 -8.80 -8.89 22.82
CA ASP A 234 -8.41 -7.58 23.35
C ASP A 234 -8.07 -6.58 22.24
N GLU A 235 -7.55 -7.06 21.10
CA GLU A 235 -7.31 -6.23 19.92
C GLU A 235 -8.62 -5.63 19.39
N GLY A 236 -9.70 -6.42 19.43
CA GLY A 236 -11.04 -5.98 19.06
C GLY A 236 -11.67 -5.02 20.05
N LEU A 237 -11.49 -5.25 21.35
CA LEU A 237 -11.95 -4.34 22.40
C LEU A 237 -11.30 -2.96 22.24
N PHE A 238 -9.98 -2.92 22.03
CA PHE A 238 -9.25 -1.67 21.75
C PHE A 238 -9.77 -0.91 20.54
N ILE A 239 -10.12 -1.62 19.47
CA ILE A 239 -10.73 -1.02 18.27
C ILE A 239 -12.13 -0.48 18.59
N SER A 240 -12.93 -1.24 19.35
CA SER A 240 -14.30 -0.87 19.69
C SER A 240 -14.38 0.40 20.54
N GLU A 241 -13.41 0.61 21.43
CA GLU A 241 -13.30 1.80 22.27
C GLU A 241 -13.03 3.08 21.45
N ARG A 242 -12.45 2.93 20.26
CA ARG A 242 -12.02 4.02 19.37
C ARG A 242 -13.03 4.32 18.28
N ILE A 243 -13.61 3.28 17.67
CA ILE A 243 -14.69 3.44 16.69
C ILE A 243 -16.00 3.73 17.43
N LYS A 244 -16.34 5.02 17.53
CA LYS A 244 -17.52 5.49 18.26
C LYS A 244 -18.80 4.84 17.74
N GLY A 245 -19.56 4.24 18.65
CA GLY A 245 -20.84 3.59 18.33
C GLY A 245 -20.70 2.27 17.58
N SER A 246 -19.50 1.69 17.52
CA SER A 246 -19.32 0.32 17.02
C SER A 246 -20.07 -0.70 17.88
N LYS A 247 -20.63 -1.72 17.24
CA LYS A 247 -21.25 -2.87 17.89
C LYS A 247 -20.21 -3.99 17.97
N PHE A 248 -19.82 -4.36 19.18
CA PHE A 248 -18.88 -5.46 19.44
C PHE A 248 -19.65 -6.72 19.80
N ILE A 249 -19.39 -7.83 19.09
CA ILE A 249 -20.04 -9.12 19.32
C ILE A 249 -19.00 -10.22 19.41
N GLU A 250 -19.14 -11.00 20.49
CA GLU A 250 -18.28 -12.11 20.82
C GLU A 250 -19.00 -13.43 20.54
N PHE A 251 -18.26 -14.39 20.01
CA PHE A 251 -18.72 -15.76 19.84
C PHE A 251 -17.75 -16.72 20.54
N PRO A 252 -18.22 -17.77 21.21
CA PRO A 252 -17.34 -18.80 21.75
C PRO A 252 -16.49 -19.45 20.65
N GLY A 253 -15.25 -19.79 20.95
CA GLY A 253 -14.38 -20.60 20.09
C GLY A 253 -13.02 -19.98 19.84
N HIS A 254 -12.19 -20.72 19.11
CA HIS A 254 -10.75 -20.44 18.94
C HIS A 254 -10.30 -20.32 17.48
N ASP A 255 -11.25 -20.42 16.54
CA ASP A 255 -10.95 -20.36 15.11
C ASP A 255 -10.84 -18.92 14.60
N HIS A 256 -9.82 -18.64 13.81
CA HIS A 256 -9.66 -17.36 13.13
C HIS A 256 -10.45 -17.27 11.81
N LEU A 257 -10.83 -18.41 11.23
CA LEU A 257 -11.63 -18.47 10.00
C LEU A 257 -13.13 -18.39 10.33
N PHE A 258 -13.82 -17.33 9.89
CA PHE A 258 -15.24 -17.10 10.23
C PHE A 258 -16.20 -18.19 9.71
N TRP A 259 -15.77 -18.98 8.72
CA TRP A 259 -16.59 -20.00 8.09
C TRP A 259 -16.45 -21.39 8.73
N VAL A 260 -15.68 -21.54 9.81
CA VAL A 260 -15.61 -22.77 10.61
C VAL A 260 -16.04 -22.51 12.05
N GLY A 261 -16.21 -23.57 12.84
CA GLY A 261 -16.86 -23.49 14.15
C GLY A 261 -18.33 -23.08 14.02
N ASP A 262 -18.82 -22.24 14.94
CA ASP A 262 -20.19 -21.72 14.92
C ASP A 262 -20.37 -20.57 13.91
N SER A 263 -20.22 -20.91 12.62
CA SER A 263 -20.34 -19.96 11.50
C SER A 263 -21.77 -19.47 11.27
N ASP A 264 -22.77 -20.21 11.76
CA ASP A 264 -24.19 -19.85 11.65
C ASP A 264 -24.52 -18.62 12.49
N SER A 265 -24.07 -18.56 13.75
CA SER A 265 -24.28 -17.39 14.60
C SER A 265 -23.60 -16.14 14.04
N VAL A 266 -22.38 -16.29 13.50
CA VAL A 266 -21.64 -15.20 12.84
C VAL A 266 -22.44 -14.66 11.66
N LEU A 267 -22.91 -15.54 10.77
CA LEU A 267 -23.69 -15.15 9.60
C LEU A 267 -25.03 -14.52 9.98
N ASN A 268 -25.72 -15.05 10.99
CA ASN A 268 -27.00 -14.52 11.46
C ASN A 268 -26.85 -13.09 11.99
N GLU A 269 -25.78 -12.80 12.74
CA GLU A 269 -25.49 -11.45 13.22
C GLU A 269 -25.16 -10.49 12.07
N MET A 270 -24.38 -10.95 11.08
CA MET A 270 -24.11 -10.17 9.87
C MET A 270 -25.40 -9.85 9.11
N ILE A 271 -26.27 -10.84 8.89
CA ILE A 271 -27.55 -10.65 8.20
C ILE A 271 -28.46 -9.69 8.98
N HIS A 272 -28.51 -9.84 10.31
CA HIS A 272 -29.26 -8.93 11.17
C HIS A 272 -28.80 -7.48 10.97
N PHE A 273 -27.48 -7.25 11.00
CA PHE A 273 -26.90 -5.93 10.80
C PHE A 273 -27.09 -5.38 9.37
N ILE A 274 -26.96 -6.21 8.33
CA ILE A 274 -27.20 -5.82 6.93
C ILE A 274 -28.66 -5.36 6.73
N ASN A 275 -29.61 -6.02 7.40
CA ASN A 275 -31.04 -5.72 7.26
C ASN A 275 -31.49 -4.49 8.07
N GLN A 276 -30.67 -3.98 9.00
CA GLN A 276 -30.99 -2.75 9.70
C GLN A 276 -30.98 -1.57 8.72
N LYS A 277 -32.06 -0.78 8.69
CA LYS A 277 -32.11 0.45 7.88
C LYS A 277 -31.07 1.43 8.40
N GLN A 278 -29.97 1.56 7.67
CA GLN A 278 -29.00 2.61 7.92
C GLN A 278 -29.50 3.87 7.22
N LEU A 279 -29.85 4.89 8.01
CA LEU A 279 -30.18 6.20 7.47
C LEU A 279 -28.96 6.73 6.70
N HIS A 280 -29.20 7.37 5.56
CA HIS A 280 -28.14 8.04 4.82
C HIS A 280 -27.60 9.16 5.71
N GLN A 281 -26.48 8.91 6.37
CA GLN A 281 -25.77 9.93 7.13
C GLN A 281 -25.02 10.82 6.15
N VAL A 282 -25.17 12.13 6.31
CA VAL A 282 -24.28 13.11 5.70
C VAL A 282 -23.07 13.17 6.61
N PHE A 283 -21.94 12.69 6.12
CA PHE A 283 -20.67 12.75 6.84
C PHE A 283 -20.03 14.10 6.50
N ASP A 284 -19.97 14.98 7.50
CA ASP A 284 -19.26 16.25 7.36
C ASP A 284 -17.75 16.06 7.60
N ARG A 285 -17.34 14.89 8.12
CA ARG A 285 -15.96 14.56 8.47
C ARG A 285 -15.43 13.38 7.66
N VAL A 286 -14.21 13.55 7.17
CA VAL A 286 -13.49 12.54 6.38
C VAL A 286 -12.03 12.50 6.81
N LEU A 287 -11.41 11.32 6.73
CA LEU A 287 -9.95 11.21 6.82
C LEU A 287 -9.33 11.68 5.50
N ALA A 288 -8.43 12.65 5.57
CA ALA A 288 -7.69 13.11 4.39
C ALA A 288 -6.23 13.41 4.72
N THR A 289 -5.36 13.19 3.74
CA THR A 289 -3.96 13.62 3.84
C THR A 289 -3.82 15.03 3.31
N ILE A 290 -3.30 15.92 4.13
CA ILE A 290 -3.00 17.32 3.79
C ILE A 290 -1.53 17.43 3.41
N LEU A 291 -1.26 18.04 2.26
CA LEU A 291 0.06 18.52 1.85
C LEU A 291 0.02 20.04 1.82
N GLN A 292 0.92 20.68 2.54
CA GLN A 292 1.17 22.11 2.41
C GLN A 292 2.54 22.37 1.81
N VAL A 293 2.58 23.20 0.77
CA VAL A 293 3.80 23.61 0.06
C VAL A 293 4.01 25.10 0.27
N LYS A 294 5.07 25.45 1.02
CA LYS A 294 5.49 26.84 1.23
C LYS A 294 6.62 27.19 0.27
N LEU A 295 6.43 28.27 -0.49
CA LEU A 295 7.47 28.77 -1.38
C LEU A 295 8.51 29.56 -0.59
N VAL A 296 9.80 29.30 -0.85
CA VAL A 296 10.91 29.95 -0.15
C VAL A 296 11.75 30.77 -1.12
N GLY A 297 12.06 32.01 -0.75
CA GLY A 297 13.05 32.84 -1.46
C GLY A 297 12.54 33.64 -2.67
N LEU A 298 11.24 33.60 -2.98
CA LEU A 298 10.67 34.43 -4.06
C LEU A 298 10.76 35.94 -3.75
N GLU A 299 10.52 36.33 -2.49
CA GLU A 299 10.63 37.73 -2.06
C GLU A 299 12.06 38.27 -2.19
N ILE A 300 13.07 37.40 -2.07
CA ILE A 300 14.48 37.78 -2.23
C ILE A 300 14.78 38.15 -3.69
N LYS A 301 14.04 37.58 -4.66
CA LYS A 301 14.20 37.87 -6.08
C LYS A 301 13.50 39.18 -6.49
N ARG A 302 12.51 39.65 -5.72
CA ARG A 302 11.67 40.82 -6.03
C ARG A 302 12.46 42.10 -6.36
N PRO A 303 13.53 42.48 -5.63
CA PRO A 303 14.36 43.64 -5.99
C PRO A 303 15.13 43.49 -7.30
N ALA A 304 15.46 42.26 -7.71
CA ALA A 304 16.29 41.99 -8.87
C ALA A 304 15.50 41.86 -10.19
N ILE A 305 14.28 41.30 -10.13
CA ILE A 305 13.46 41.04 -11.33
C ILE A 305 12.17 41.88 -11.40
N GLY A 306 11.84 42.62 -10.33
CA GLY A 306 10.64 43.46 -10.24
C GLY A 306 9.35 42.69 -9.93
N ASP A 307 8.36 43.41 -9.41
CA ASP A 307 7.09 42.85 -8.90
C ASP A 307 6.34 42.03 -9.96
N GLN A 308 6.21 42.56 -11.18
CA GLN A 308 5.48 41.91 -12.25
C GLN A 308 6.11 40.56 -12.67
N ALA A 309 7.44 40.45 -12.65
CA ALA A 309 8.12 39.21 -12.99
C ALA A 309 8.01 38.17 -11.87
N VAL A 310 8.04 38.61 -10.60
CA VAL A 310 7.76 37.73 -9.46
C VAL A 310 6.33 37.18 -9.52
N ASP A 311 5.34 38.03 -9.81
CA ASP A 311 3.95 37.61 -9.92
C ASP A 311 3.75 36.59 -11.06
N GLN A 312 4.40 36.80 -12.21
CA GLN A 312 4.39 35.83 -13.32
C GLN A 312 5.06 34.50 -12.93
N LEU A 313 6.19 34.55 -12.22
CA LEU A 313 6.89 33.36 -11.74
C LEU A 313 6.03 32.59 -10.74
N GLN A 314 5.36 33.30 -9.83
CA GLN A 314 4.41 32.73 -8.86
C GLN A 314 3.25 32.00 -9.56
N ILE A 315 2.68 32.59 -10.60
CA ILE A 315 1.62 31.94 -11.41
C ILE A 315 2.15 30.65 -12.05
N LYS A 316 3.35 30.69 -12.65
CA LYS A 316 3.98 29.51 -13.27
C LYS A 316 4.21 28.39 -12.24
N ILE A 317 4.74 28.72 -11.06
CA ILE A 317 4.96 27.77 -9.97
C ILE A 317 3.65 27.15 -9.51
N ASN A 318 2.61 27.97 -9.31
CA ASN A 318 1.29 27.50 -8.92
C ASN A 318 0.71 26.50 -9.94
N GLN A 319 0.93 26.74 -11.24
CA GLN A 319 0.51 25.82 -12.30
C GLN A 319 1.28 24.49 -12.28
N ILE A 320 2.59 24.52 -12.05
CA ILE A 320 3.41 23.31 -11.91
C ILE A 320 2.92 22.47 -10.72
N ILE A 321 2.75 23.11 -9.56
CA ILE A 321 2.28 22.44 -8.34
C ILE A 321 0.88 21.86 -8.54
N ALA A 322 -0.07 22.64 -9.08
CA ALA A 322 -1.43 22.16 -9.35
C ALA A 322 -1.46 20.97 -10.33
N LYS A 323 -0.60 20.99 -11.35
CA LYS A 323 -0.46 19.88 -12.30
C LYS A 323 0.03 18.62 -11.61
N LYS A 324 1.02 18.72 -10.72
CA LYS A 324 1.54 17.59 -9.94
C LYS A 324 0.52 17.04 -8.96
N ILE A 325 -0.16 17.91 -8.21
CA ILE A 325 -1.26 17.53 -7.33
C ILE A 325 -2.31 16.71 -8.10
N LYS A 326 -2.74 17.20 -9.27
CA LYS A 326 -3.71 16.48 -10.11
C LYS A 326 -3.18 15.15 -10.66
N GLN A 327 -1.89 15.08 -11.04
CA GLN A 327 -1.24 13.84 -11.51
C GLN A 327 -1.33 12.73 -10.44
N TYR A 328 -1.19 13.11 -9.17
CA TYR A 328 -1.31 12.21 -8.02
C TYR A 328 -2.73 12.13 -7.45
N ARG A 329 -3.76 12.55 -8.21
CA ARG A 329 -5.18 12.53 -7.82
C ARG A 329 -5.52 13.34 -6.56
N GLY A 330 -4.67 14.31 -6.20
CA GLY A 330 -4.98 15.28 -5.17
C GLY A 330 -5.88 16.41 -5.70
N SER A 331 -6.44 17.17 -4.76
CA SER A 331 -7.23 18.37 -5.03
C SER A 331 -6.63 19.57 -4.30
N VAL A 332 -6.61 20.74 -4.95
CA VAL A 332 -6.18 21.98 -4.29
C VAL A 332 -7.31 22.49 -3.41
N ALA A 333 -7.05 22.62 -2.12
CA ALA A 333 -8.02 23.03 -1.10
C ALA A 333 -7.92 24.53 -0.75
N GLY A 334 -6.78 25.15 -1.01
CA GLY A 334 -6.58 26.58 -0.76
C GLY A 334 -5.27 27.07 -1.36
N ASN A 335 -5.26 28.32 -1.80
CA ASN A 335 -4.07 29.01 -2.29
C ASN A 335 -3.94 30.34 -1.55
N GLY A 336 -3.09 30.38 -0.52
CA GLY A 336 -2.66 31.62 0.10
C GLY A 336 -1.44 32.19 -0.62
N ASN A 337 -1.12 33.47 -0.44
CA ASN A 337 -0.07 34.16 -1.21
C ASN A 337 1.33 33.48 -1.19
N SER A 338 1.62 32.58 -0.25
CA SER A 338 2.90 31.85 -0.17
C SER A 338 2.79 30.36 0.20
N ILE A 339 1.57 29.85 0.45
CA ILE A 339 1.32 28.46 0.86
C ILE A 339 0.19 27.89 0.01
N ILE A 340 0.48 26.78 -0.65
CA ILE A 340 -0.50 25.99 -1.39
C ILE A 340 -0.89 24.80 -0.52
N THR A 341 -2.19 24.61 -0.30
CA THR A 341 -2.74 23.49 0.46
C THR A 341 -3.46 22.54 -0.48
N ALA A 342 -3.14 21.26 -0.39
CA ALA A 342 -3.73 20.19 -1.18
C ALA A 342 -4.19 19.03 -0.31
N THR A 343 -5.20 18.31 -0.77
CA THR A 343 -5.71 17.09 -0.13
C THR A 343 -5.56 15.89 -1.01
N PHE A 344 -5.33 14.74 -0.38
CA PHE A 344 -5.18 13.44 -1.01
C PHE A 344 -5.99 12.39 -0.26
N ASP A 345 -6.46 11.39 -1.00
CA ASP A 345 -7.13 10.20 -0.47
C ASP A 345 -6.14 9.19 0.15
N GLY A 346 -4.86 9.55 0.26
CA GLY A 346 -3.89 8.79 1.05
C GLY A 346 -2.48 9.38 1.08
N PRO A 347 -1.64 8.90 2.02
CA PRO A 347 -0.33 9.45 2.33
C PRO A 347 0.74 9.20 1.26
N SER A 348 0.74 8.05 0.60
CA SER A 348 1.71 7.69 -0.43
C SER A 348 1.64 8.68 -1.60
N LYS A 349 0.44 8.96 -2.09
CA LYS A 349 0.23 9.98 -3.15
C LYS A 349 0.73 11.35 -2.74
N ALA A 350 0.42 11.80 -1.52
CA ALA A 350 0.83 13.11 -1.03
C ALA A 350 2.36 13.24 -0.95
N VAL A 351 3.05 12.22 -0.41
CA VAL A 351 4.50 12.24 -0.26
C VAL A 351 5.22 12.16 -1.60
N HIS A 352 4.79 11.27 -2.50
CA HIS A 352 5.38 11.22 -3.84
C HIS A 352 5.12 12.50 -4.63
N CYS A 353 3.94 13.10 -4.51
CA CYS A 353 3.65 14.41 -5.08
C CYS A 353 4.60 15.48 -4.52
N ALA A 354 4.84 15.49 -3.20
CA ALA A 354 5.74 16.43 -2.56
C ALA A 354 7.20 16.28 -3.04
N ILE A 355 7.65 15.03 -3.23
CA ILE A 355 8.98 14.73 -3.78
C ILE A 355 9.07 15.27 -5.21
N GLU A 356 8.12 14.95 -6.10
CA GLU A 356 8.15 15.44 -7.49
C GLU A 356 8.07 16.97 -7.59
N ILE A 357 7.26 17.62 -6.76
CA ILE A 357 7.18 19.09 -6.69
C ILE A 357 8.55 19.67 -6.30
N ARG A 358 9.18 19.14 -5.23
CA ARG A 358 10.49 19.60 -4.78
C ARG A 358 11.53 19.42 -5.88
N THR A 359 11.62 18.22 -6.45
CA THR A 359 12.61 17.89 -7.48
C THR A 359 12.46 18.79 -8.71
N GLU A 360 11.24 18.96 -9.23
CA GLU A 360 11.01 19.81 -10.41
C GLU A 360 11.35 21.28 -10.14
N LEU A 361 10.87 21.86 -9.03
CA LEU A 361 11.15 23.26 -8.71
C LEU A 361 12.62 23.52 -8.38
N ARG A 362 13.32 22.55 -7.78
CA ARG A 362 14.76 22.61 -7.52
C ARG A 362 15.53 22.80 -8.83
N THR A 363 15.12 22.16 -9.93
CA THR A 363 15.75 22.35 -11.26
C THR A 363 15.59 23.78 -11.82
N GLU A 364 14.57 24.51 -11.38
CA GLU A 364 14.33 25.92 -11.73
C GLU A 364 14.96 26.91 -10.72
N GLY A 365 15.76 26.42 -9.76
CA GLY A 365 16.37 27.26 -8.72
C GLY A 365 15.34 27.87 -7.76
N ILE A 366 14.25 27.16 -7.51
CA ILE A 366 13.18 27.52 -6.58
C ILE A 366 13.13 26.43 -5.50
N PHE A 367 13.15 26.86 -4.24
CA PHE A 367 13.10 25.96 -3.11
C PHE A 367 11.73 26.02 -2.44
N VAL A 368 11.28 24.88 -1.93
CA VAL A 368 10.02 24.75 -1.23
C VAL A 368 10.22 24.06 0.10
N SER A 369 9.38 24.38 1.08
CA SER A 369 9.31 23.65 2.34
C SER A 369 7.93 23.01 2.46
N GLN A 370 7.87 21.75 2.88
CA GLN A 370 6.65 20.97 2.79
C GLN A 370 6.32 20.24 4.09
N GLY A 371 5.08 20.38 4.54
CA GLY A 371 4.52 19.69 5.69
C GLY A 371 3.40 18.75 5.26
N ILE A 372 3.39 17.53 5.80
CA ILE A 372 2.38 16.51 5.47
C ILE A 372 1.82 15.90 6.74
N HIS A 373 0.50 15.85 6.84
CA HIS A 373 -0.21 15.19 7.92
C HIS A 373 -1.47 14.50 7.36
N ILE A 374 -1.94 13.45 8.03
CA ILE A 374 -3.22 12.80 7.74
C ILE A 374 -4.06 12.80 9.00
N GLY A 375 -5.32 13.20 8.85
CA GLY A 375 -6.25 13.27 9.96
C GLY A 375 -7.64 13.71 9.54
N GLU A 376 -8.49 13.91 10.53
CA GLU A 376 -9.87 14.35 10.35
C GLU A 376 -9.94 15.76 9.74
N CYS A 377 -10.69 15.87 8.64
CA CYS A 377 -11.03 17.10 7.95
C CYS A 377 -12.54 17.27 7.93
N ILE A 378 -12.99 18.53 7.99
CA ILE A 378 -14.40 18.88 7.79
C ILE A 378 -14.57 19.30 6.33
N GLN A 379 -15.40 18.59 5.59
CA GLN A 379 -15.70 18.89 4.19
C GLN A 379 -17.03 19.66 4.10
N LYS A 380 -16.97 20.99 3.92
CA LYS A 380 -18.15 21.81 3.63
C LYS A 380 -18.26 22.06 2.13
N GLY A 381 -19.02 21.21 1.43
CA GLY A 381 -19.16 21.31 -0.02
C GLY A 381 -17.87 20.93 -0.78
N SER A 382 -17.68 21.48 -1.98
CA SER A 382 -16.61 21.05 -2.89
C SER A 382 -15.26 21.78 -2.73
N GLN A 383 -15.15 22.83 -1.90
CA GLN A 383 -13.97 23.70 -1.89
C GLN A 383 -13.48 24.18 -0.52
N GLU A 384 -14.31 24.15 0.54
CA GLU A 384 -13.86 24.56 1.87
C GLU A 384 -13.53 23.35 2.73
N LEU A 385 -12.23 23.13 2.93
CA LEU A 385 -11.71 22.18 3.88
C LEU A 385 -11.27 22.95 5.13
N GLY A 386 -11.88 22.61 6.25
CA GLY A 386 -11.48 23.05 7.57
C GLY A 386 -11.14 21.82 8.42
N GLY A 387 -10.86 22.05 9.70
CA GLY A 387 -10.71 20.96 10.66
C GLY A 387 -9.30 20.81 11.20
N ARG A 388 -9.14 19.75 11.99
CA ARG A 388 -7.97 19.54 12.83
C ARG A 388 -6.72 19.27 12.00
N ALA A 389 -6.84 18.46 10.95
CA ALA A 389 -5.68 18.05 10.16
C ALA A 389 -4.95 19.23 9.50
N ILE A 390 -5.68 20.24 9.02
CA ILE A 390 -5.07 21.44 8.40
C ILE A 390 -4.22 22.19 9.42
N LYS A 391 -4.76 22.44 10.62
CA LYS A 391 -4.04 23.17 11.68
C LYS A 391 -2.80 22.40 12.17
N VAL A 392 -2.90 21.08 12.30
CA VAL A 392 -1.72 20.25 12.59
C VAL A 392 -0.70 20.34 11.47
N THR A 393 -1.14 20.41 10.20
CA THR A 393 -0.22 20.59 9.07
C THR A 393 0.46 21.95 9.10
N ASP A 394 -0.26 23.02 9.51
CA ASP A 394 0.33 24.35 9.71
C ASP A 394 1.47 24.29 10.73
N ASP A 395 1.24 23.60 11.87
CA ASP A 395 2.24 23.40 12.91
C ASP A 395 3.46 22.60 12.41
N VAL A 396 3.24 21.58 11.58
CA VAL A 396 4.32 20.80 10.94
C VAL A 396 5.11 21.67 9.96
N LEU A 397 4.42 22.40 9.08
CA LEU A 397 5.03 23.27 8.09
C LEU A 397 5.85 24.38 8.76
N ALA A 398 5.39 24.94 9.87
CA ALA A 398 6.12 25.95 10.64
C ALA A 398 7.50 25.45 11.15
N ARG A 399 7.71 24.13 11.23
CA ARG A 399 8.95 23.50 11.69
C ARG A 399 9.89 23.10 10.56
N THR A 400 9.44 23.20 9.32
CA THR A 400 10.26 22.89 8.13
C THR A 400 11.33 23.95 7.89
N LYS A 401 12.50 23.52 7.40
CA LYS A 401 13.53 24.39 6.82
C LYS A 401 13.40 24.37 5.30
N MET A 402 14.20 25.20 4.63
CA MET A 402 14.27 25.25 3.18
C MET A 402 14.54 23.85 2.61
N ASP A 403 13.76 23.45 1.60
CA ASP A 403 13.94 22.21 0.84
C ASP A 403 13.64 20.90 1.59
N GLU A 404 13.05 21.00 2.78
CA GLU A 404 12.66 19.84 3.59
C GLU A 404 11.23 19.38 3.32
N ILE A 405 11.02 18.06 3.46
CA ILE A 405 9.71 17.41 3.54
C ILE A 405 9.58 16.79 4.92
N VAL A 406 8.68 17.31 5.74
CA VAL A 406 8.43 16.82 7.10
C VAL A 406 7.03 16.23 7.19
N ILE A 407 6.94 15.05 7.78
CA ILE A 407 5.70 14.31 7.95
C ILE A 407 5.42 14.01 9.43
N THR A 408 4.18 13.73 9.79
CA THR A 408 3.86 13.19 11.13
C THR A 408 4.04 11.68 11.19
N ASN A 409 4.17 11.12 12.40
CA ASN A 409 4.26 9.68 12.61
C ASN A 409 3.03 8.92 12.07
N THR A 410 1.84 9.51 12.13
CA THR A 410 0.62 8.93 11.55
C THR A 410 0.73 8.73 10.03
N VAL A 411 1.34 9.69 9.31
CA VAL A 411 1.62 9.54 7.88
C VAL A 411 2.59 8.38 7.67
N TYR A 412 3.68 8.35 8.45
CA TYR A 412 4.70 7.30 8.37
C TYR A 412 4.12 5.89 8.57
N ASN A 413 3.26 5.70 9.59
CA ASN A 413 2.61 4.42 9.88
C ASN A 413 1.77 3.87 8.71
N LEU A 414 1.23 4.75 7.88
CA LEU A 414 0.40 4.39 6.72
C LEU A 414 1.19 4.29 5.41
N LEU A 415 2.45 4.73 5.39
CA LEU A 415 3.40 4.60 4.27
C LEU A 415 4.12 3.24 4.23
N SER A 416 3.79 2.32 5.15
CA SER A 416 4.35 0.98 5.22
C SER A 416 4.41 0.30 3.84
N GLY A 417 5.61 0.14 3.28
CA GLY A 417 5.85 -0.45 1.96
C GLY A 417 6.17 0.54 0.83
N ALA A 418 6.16 1.85 1.08
CA ALA A 418 6.44 2.87 0.05
C ALA A 418 7.91 2.95 -0.40
N GLY A 419 8.84 2.26 0.26
CA GLY A 419 10.27 2.31 -0.05
C GLY A 419 10.91 3.68 0.21
N LEU A 420 10.42 4.41 1.21
CA LEU A 420 10.87 5.75 1.58
C LEU A 420 11.55 5.75 2.95
N ASP A 421 12.63 6.51 3.06
CA ASP A 421 13.42 6.62 4.29
C ASP A 421 13.10 7.90 5.07
N PHE A 422 12.94 7.75 6.38
CA PHE A 422 12.63 8.85 7.29
C PHE A 422 13.49 8.79 8.54
N THR A 423 13.92 9.95 9.03
CA THR A 423 14.59 10.07 10.33
C THR A 423 13.74 10.86 11.30
N HIS A 424 13.68 10.41 12.56
CA HIS A 424 13.08 11.19 13.64
C HIS A 424 13.66 12.60 13.65
N ARG A 425 12.80 13.61 13.73
CA ARG A 425 13.18 15.01 13.85
C ARG A 425 12.97 15.50 15.28
N GLU A 426 11.71 15.69 15.66
CA GLU A 426 11.34 16.21 16.98
C GLU A 426 9.88 15.85 17.31
N HIS A 427 9.53 16.01 18.59
CA HIS A 427 8.13 16.01 19.03
C HIS A 427 7.63 17.45 19.11
N ILE A 428 6.48 17.73 18.50
CA ILE A 428 5.85 19.04 18.49
C ILE A 428 4.55 19.00 19.29
N ARG A 429 4.26 20.06 20.05
CA ARG A 429 2.90 20.29 20.55
C ARG A 429 2.12 21.05 19.50
N THR A 430 1.05 20.44 19.03
CA THR A 430 0.13 21.04 18.06
C THR A 430 -0.80 22.05 18.75
N PHE A 431 -1.56 22.80 17.95
CA PHE A 431 -2.47 23.86 18.41
C PHE A 431 -3.47 23.43 19.50
N ASP A 432 -3.83 22.14 19.55
CA ASP A 432 -4.76 21.58 20.53
C ASP A 432 -4.06 20.94 21.75
N GLY A 433 -2.73 21.06 21.83
CA GLY A 433 -1.91 20.51 22.90
C GLY A 433 -1.46 19.05 22.69
N THR A 434 -1.90 18.39 21.61
CA THR A 434 -1.50 17.01 21.29
C THR A 434 -0.03 16.98 20.90
N LEU A 435 0.70 16.04 21.50
CA LEU A 435 2.09 15.79 21.16
C LEU A 435 2.16 14.90 19.92
N VAL A 436 2.80 15.40 18.86
CA VAL A 436 2.95 14.69 17.59
C VAL A 436 4.43 14.52 17.30
N GLN A 437 4.85 13.29 17.02
CA GLN A 437 6.18 13.00 16.52
C GLN A 437 6.28 13.36 15.04
N THR A 438 7.35 14.05 14.65
CA THR A 438 7.64 14.43 13.27
C THR A 438 8.87 13.69 12.73
N LEU A 439 8.85 13.41 11.43
CA LEU A 439 9.93 12.74 10.72
C LEU A 439 10.32 13.55 9.48
N LEU A 440 11.62 13.56 9.17
CA LEU A 440 12.19 14.18 7.99
C LEU A 440 12.46 13.12 6.93
N LEU A 441 11.98 13.34 5.70
CA LEU A 441 12.31 12.49 4.55
C LEU A 441 13.81 12.60 4.22
N ARG A 442 14.47 11.45 4.06
CA ARG A 442 15.86 11.36 3.57
C ARG A 442 15.86 10.96 2.10
N GLU A 443 16.66 11.67 1.30
CA GLU A 443 17.01 11.20 -0.04
C GLU A 443 18.22 10.26 0.10
N THR A 444 18.21 9.14 -0.62
CA THR A 444 19.27 8.13 -0.63
C THR A 444 20.59 8.60 -1.26
N THR A 445 20.69 9.89 -1.60
CA THR A 445 21.82 10.53 -2.29
C THR A 445 22.35 11.80 -1.60
N ASP A 446 22.17 11.99 -0.29
CA ASP A 446 22.75 13.16 0.40
C ASP A 446 23.89 12.79 1.36
N PRO A 447 25.16 12.79 0.91
CA PRO A 447 26.33 12.68 1.77
C PRO A 447 26.71 14.02 2.44
N SER A 448 25.89 15.07 2.36
CA SER A 448 26.34 16.44 2.65
C SER A 448 25.56 17.19 3.72
N THR A 449 25.31 16.57 4.88
CA THR A 449 25.15 17.33 6.14
C THR A 449 25.63 16.50 7.32
N ASP A 450 26.96 16.48 7.55
CA ASP A 450 27.51 16.40 8.91
C ASP A 450 28.99 16.81 8.87
N PHE A 451 29.25 18.09 9.13
CA PHE A 451 30.59 18.58 9.46
C PHE A 451 30.52 19.53 10.66
N SER A 452 31.25 19.12 11.71
CA SER A 452 31.59 19.81 12.97
C SER A 452 30.47 19.83 14.04
N MET A 453 30.65 19.34 15.27
CA MET A 453 31.87 19.22 16.11
C MET A 453 31.87 17.96 17.03
N GLN A 454 33.10 17.44 17.21
CA GLN A 454 33.66 16.46 18.17
C GLN A 454 33.14 16.57 19.62
N GLU A 455 33.25 15.61 20.56
CA GLU A 455 33.85 14.26 20.70
C GLU A 455 33.31 13.74 22.06
N ASN A 456 32.90 12.46 22.15
CA ASN A 456 33.34 11.53 23.20
C ASN A 456 32.69 10.14 23.05
N GLU A 457 33.50 9.27 22.46
CA GLU A 457 33.74 7.85 22.72
C GLU A 457 32.63 6.87 23.19
N LEU A 458 32.63 5.75 22.44
CA LEU A 458 32.33 4.36 22.83
C LEU A 458 30.87 3.91 22.86
N SER A 459 30.34 3.48 21.71
CA SER A 459 29.83 2.09 21.54
C SER A 459 29.31 1.78 20.11
N ILE A 460 29.98 0.80 19.48
CA ILE A 460 29.47 -0.21 18.54
C ILE A 460 28.92 0.27 17.18
N GLN A 461 29.80 0.20 16.18
CA GLN A 461 29.49 0.22 14.74
C GLN A 461 28.79 -1.06 14.29
N ASN A 462 27.63 -0.90 13.63
CA ASN A 462 27.34 -1.43 12.29
C ASN A 462 25.94 -0.93 11.85
N SER A 463 25.90 0.29 11.34
CA SER A 463 24.77 0.89 10.63
C SER A 463 24.55 0.16 9.30
N THR A 464 23.37 -0.40 9.09
CA THR A 464 22.98 -1.12 7.88
C THR A 464 22.38 -0.14 6.86
N ASN A 465 23.17 0.23 5.84
CA ASN A 465 22.66 0.72 4.57
C ASN A 465 21.89 -0.44 3.88
N ASN A 466 20.56 -0.40 3.87
CA ASN A 466 19.73 -1.48 3.33
C ASN A 466 19.02 -1.09 2.02
N HIS A 467 19.77 -0.66 0.99
CA HIS A 467 19.33 -0.94 -0.38
C HIS A 467 19.55 -2.41 -0.67
N SER A 468 18.56 -3.10 -1.23
CA SER A 468 18.77 -4.51 -1.56
C SER A 468 19.85 -4.60 -2.64
N PHE A 469 20.75 -5.57 -2.51
CA PHE A 469 21.82 -5.78 -3.50
C PHE A 469 21.29 -5.87 -4.94
N LEU A 470 20.05 -6.36 -5.11
CA LEU A 470 19.40 -6.43 -6.40
C LEU A 470 18.95 -5.06 -6.92
N GLU A 471 18.44 -4.15 -6.07
CA GLU A 471 18.08 -2.78 -6.47
C GLU A 471 19.29 -2.04 -7.04
N ASN A 472 20.44 -2.12 -6.37
CA ASN A 472 21.68 -1.49 -6.86
C ASN A 472 22.09 -2.03 -8.23
N VAL A 473 21.92 -3.35 -8.44
CA VAL A 473 22.19 -3.98 -9.73
C VAL A 473 21.20 -3.52 -10.79
N LEU A 474 19.89 -3.53 -10.50
CA LEU A 474 18.86 -3.13 -11.46
C LEU A 474 18.98 -1.66 -11.83
N GLN A 475 19.22 -0.78 -10.86
CA GLN A 475 19.42 0.65 -11.09
C GLN A 475 20.65 0.92 -11.96
N SER A 476 21.76 0.21 -11.71
CA SER A 476 22.97 0.31 -12.54
C SER A 476 22.69 -0.11 -13.99
N ILE A 477 21.92 -1.18 -14.20
CA ILE A 477 21.50 -1.62 -15.54
C ILE A 477 20.56 -0.59 -16.19
N GLU A 478 19.62 -0.02 -15.42
CA GLU A 478 18.66 0.96 -15.92
C GLU A 478 19.33 2.25 -16.39
N ASN A 479 20.30 2.75 -15.63
CA ASN A 479 21.08 3.93 -15.99
C ASN A 479 21.86 3.74 -17.30
N HIS A 480 22.18 2.49 -17.64
CA HIS A 480 22.95 2.10 -18.83
C HIS A 480 22.13 1.32 -19.86
N LEU A 481 20.81 1.54 -19.90
CA LEU A 481 19.91 0.86 -20.83
C LEU A 481 20.29 1.04 -22.30
N HIS A 482 20.72 2.25 -22.67
CA HIS A 482 21.04 2.63 -24.04
C HIS A 482 22.49 2.30 -24.45
N ASP A 483 23.34 1.98 -23.48
CA ASP A 483 24.78 1.78 -23.70
C ASP A 483 25.05 0.32 -24.13
N GLU A 484 25.36 0.11 -25.40
CA GLU A 484 25.71 -1.22 -25.92
C GLU A 484 27.00 -1.81 -25.32
N GLN A 485 27.87 -0.96 -24.74
CA GLN A 485 29.18 -1.35 -24.18
C GLN A 485 29.11 -1.65 -22.68
N TYR A 486 27.95 -1.48 -22.05
CA TYR A 486 27.77 -1.75 -20.63
C TYR A 486 28.13 -3.20 -20.28
N SER A 487 29.05 -3.35 -19.33
CA SER A 487 29.79 -4.59 -19.10
C SER A 487 29.71 -5.06 -17.64
N ILE A 488 30.04 -6.34 -17.40
CA ILE A 488 30.09 -6.89 -16.03
C ILE A 488 31.13 -6.19 -15.15
N PRO A 489 32.34 -5.85 -15.64
CA PRO A 489 33.27 -5.00 -14.88
C PRO A 489 32.67 -3.67 -14.43
N THR A 490 31.94 -2.97 -15.31
CA THR A 490 31.25 -1.71 -14.97
C THR A 490 30.20 -1.95 -13.88
N LEU A 491 29.36 -2.97 -14.04
CA LEU A 491 28.35 -3.36 -13.05
C LEU A 491 28.99 -3.72 -11.69
N CYS A 492 30.10 -4.45 -11.69
CA CYS A 492 30.85 -4.78 -10.47
C CYS A 492 31.39 -3.53 -9.76
N MET A 493 31.90 -2.57 -10.53
CA MET A 493 32.44 -1.31 -10.02
C MET A 493 31.34 -0.47 -9.37
N GLU A 494 30.20 -0.30 -10.06
CA GLU A 494 29.07 0.50 -9.56
C GLU A 494 28.35 -0.16 -8.37
N THR A 495 28.34 -1.49 -8.30
CA THR A 495 27.70 -2.23 -7.20
C THR A 495 28.65 -2.59 -6.07
N GLY A 496 29.93 -2.17 -6.14
CA GLY A 496 30.96 -2.49 -5.15
C GLY A 496 31.13 -4.00 -4.90
N THR A 497 30.84 -4.84 -5.91
CA THR A 497 30.78 -6.30 -5.75
C THR A 497 31.71 -6.99 -6.74
N GLY A 498 32.52 -7.95 -6.26
CA GLY A 498 33.37 -8.75 -7.14
C GLY A 498 32.58 -9.70 -8.04
N GLU A 499 33.06 -9.95 -9.26
CA GLU A 499 32.32 -10.69 -10.31
C GLU A 499 31.80 -12.07 -9.88
N ARG A 500 32.63 -12.87 -9.18
CA ARG A 500 32.21 -14.19 -8.66
C ARG A 500 31.09 -14.07 -7.62
N GLN A 501 31.11 -13.02 -6.81
CA GLN A 501 30.09 -12.76 -5.80
C GLN A 501 28.80 -12.25 -6.45
N LEU A 502 28.91 -11.36 -7.45
CA LEU A 502 27.80 -10.87 -8.25
C LEU A 502 27.08 -12.03 -8.94
N GLN A 503 27.82 -12.92 -9.61
CA GLN A 503 27.25 -14.08 -10.29
C GLN A 503 26.54 -15.04 -9.32
N ARG A 504 27.14 -15.32 -8.15
CA ARG A 504 26.54 -16.19 -7.13
C ARG A 504 25.25 -15.57 -6.55
N LYS A 505 25.30 -14.29 -6.17
CA LYS A 505 24.14 -13.59 -5.58
C LYS A 505 23.01 -13.44 -6.58
N LEU A 506 23.28 -13.03 -7.82
CA LEU A 506 22.24 -12.90 -8.85
C LEU A 506 21.62 -14.24 -9.23
N LYS A 507 22.42 -15.31 -9.31
CA LYS A 507 21.86 -16.65 -9.56
C LYS A 507 20.98 -17.11 -8.40
N ALA A 508 21.35 -16.81 -7.15
CA ALA A 508 20.54 -17.16 -5.99
C ALA A 508 19.22 -16.38 -5.93
N ILE A 509 19.24 -15.09 -6.28
CA ILE A 509 18.08 -14.20 -6.15
C ILE A 509 17.16 -14.27 -7.37
N THR A 510 17.73 -14.25 -8.58
CA THR A 510 16.99 -14.08 -9.84
C THR A 510 17.00 -15.33 -10.73
N ASN A 511 17.77 -16.36 -10.35
CA ASN A 511 18.07 -17.52 -11.20
C ASN A 511 18.67 -17.16 -12.57
N LYS A 512 19.23 -15.94 -12.71
CA LYS A 512 19.88 -15.43 -13.93
C LYS A 512 21.34 -15.09 -13.66
N SER A 513 22.21 -15.28 -14.67
CA SER A 513 23.56 -14.72 -14.67
C SER A 513 23.51 -13.20 -14.88
N PRO A 514 24.58 -12.45 -14.56
CA PRO A 514 24.63 -11.00 -14.76
C PRO A 514 24.24 -10.58 -16.20
N ASN A 515 24.83 -11.22 -17.20
CA ASN A 515 24.51 -10.98 -18.62
C ASN A 515 23.07 -11.34 -19.00
N GLN A 516 22.50 -12.38 -18.38
CA GLN A 516 21.09 -12.73 -18.59
C GLN A 516 20.16 -11.69 -17.97
N LEU A 517 20.52 -11.15 -16.80
CA LEU A 517 19.75 -10.13 -16.12
C LEU A 517 19.76 -8.80 -16.89
N ILE A 518 20.94 -8.32 -17.33
CA ILE A 518 21.06 -7.13 -18.18
C ILE A 518 20.15 -7.23 -19.39
N ARG A 519 20.23 -8.36 -20.10
CA ARG A 519 19.40 -8.61 -21.27
C ARG A 519 17.91 -8.64 -20.93
N SER A 520 17.53 -9.27 -19.83
CA SER A 520 16.14 -9.32 -19.37
C SER A 520 15.58 -7.92 -19.13
N VAL A 521 16.31 -7.07 -18.40
CA VAL A 521 15.88 -5.70 -18.09
C VAL A 521 15.72 -4.89 -19.38
N ARG A 522 16.70 -4.96 -20.29
CA ARG A 522 16.61 -4.30 -21.61
C ARG A 522 15.40 -4.74 -22.42
N LEU A 523 15.09 -6.03 -22.45
CA LEU A 523 13.93 -6.57 -23.18
C LEU A 523 12.59 -6.14 -22.55
N HIS A 524 12.51 -6.11 -21.23
CA HIS A 524 11.32 -5.61 -20.54
C HIS A 524 11.09 -4.12 -20.82
N ARG A 525 12.15 -3.30 -20.80
CA ARG A 525 12.05 -1.89 -21.18
C ARG A 525 11.67 -1.70 -22.65
N ALA A 526 12.23 -2.52 -23.54
CA ALA A 526 11.87 -2.51 -24.96
C ALA A 526 10.38 -2.79 -25.16
N LYS A 527 9.84 -3.78 -24.44
CA LYS A 527 8.41 -4.11 -24.47
C LYS A 527 7.54 -2.92 -24.04
N GLU A 528 7.92 -2.22 -22.97
CA GLU A 528 7.22 -1.02 -22.51
C GLU A 528 7.26 0.10 -23.55
N MET A 529 8.42 0.34 -24.15
CA MET A 529 8.59 1.36 -25.19
C MET A 529 7.75 1.07 -26.43
N MET A 530 7.59 -0.20 -26.81
CA MET A 530 6.70 -0.59 -27.93
C MET A 530 5.22 -0.36 -27.63
N LEU A 531 4.80 -0.48 -26.37
CA LEU A 531 3.40 -0.30 -25.96
C LEU A 531 3.02 1.17 -25.75
N LEU A 532 3.99 2.02 -25.38
CA LEU A 532 3.75 3.40 -24.95
C LEU A 532 4.22 4.45 -25.95
N GLN A 533 5.10 4.10 -26.89
CA GLN A 533 5.70 5.05 -27.82
C GLN A 533 5.46 4.59 -29.27
N ASN A 534 5.09 5.53 -30.14
CA ASN A 534 4.85 5.27 -31.57
C ASN A 534 6.17 5.10 -32.34
N LYS A 535 7.05 4.22 -31.86
CA LYS A 535 8.41 3.96 -32.39
C LYS A 535 8.46 2.60 -33.05
N SER A 536 9.28 2.47 -34.08
CA SER A 536 9.49 1.21 -34.76
C SER A 536 10.25 0.21 -33.87
N ILE A 537 10.04 -1.08 -34.11
CA ILE A 537 10.74 -2.17 -33.39
C ILE A 537 12.27 -2.02 -33.51
N SER A 538 12.74 -1.53 -34.66
CA SER A 538 14.15 -1.25 -34.90
C SER A 538 14.69 -0.17 -33.96
N GLU A 539 14.00 0.97 -33.86
CA GLU A 539 14.40 2.06 -32.98
C GLU A 539 14.41 1.63 -31.51
N VAL A 540 13.39 0.88 -31.08
CA VAL A 540 13.32 0.38 -29.71
C VAL A 540 14.46 -0.58 -29.38
N ALA A 541 14.84 -1.46 -30.31
CA ALA A 541 15.97 -2.36 -30.12
C ALA A 541 17.27 -1.58 -29.86
N PHE A 542 17.56 -0.56 -30.68
CA PHE A 542 18.78 0.25 -30.51
C PHE A 542 18.72 1.13 -29.25
N MET A 543 17.57 1.73 -28.94
CA MET A 543 17.39 2.54 -27.72
C MET A 543 17.56 1.75 -26.42
N THR A 544 17.45 0.42 -26.47
CA THR A 544 17.64 -0.47 -25.32
C THR A 544 18.97 -1.21 -25.38
N GLY A 545 19.94 -0.67 -26.11
CA GLY A 545 21.33 -1.13 -26.07
C GLY A 545 21.56 -2.46 -26.80
N PHE A 546 20.69 -2.84 -27.75
CA PHE A 546 20.96 -3.94 -28.66
C PHE A 546 21.61 -3.42 -29.95
N ASN A 547 22.73 -4.03 -30.34
CA ASN A 547 23.46 -3.66 -31.56
C ASN A 547 22.89 -4.27 -32.85
N SER A 548 21.89 -5.16 -32.77
CA SER A 548 21.27 -5.76 -33.95
C SER A 548 19.83 -6.18 -33.70
N LEU A 549 18.95 -5.85 -34.65
CA LEU A 549 17.54 -6.19 -34.64
C LEU A 549 17.30 -7.72 -34.66
N SER A 550 18.14 -8.47 -35.37
CA SER A 550 18.05 -9.94 -35.43
C SER A 550 18.34 -10.59 -34.08
N TYR A 551 19.36 -10.12 -33.36
CA TYR A 551 19.66 -10.61 -32.01
C TYR A 551 18.59 -10.21 -31.01
N PHE A 552 18.14 -8.95 -31.06
CA PHE A 552 17.03 -8.45 -30.26
C PHE A 552 15.78 -9.33 -30.43
N THR A 553 15.36 -9.59 -31.66
CA THR A 553 14.15 -10.38 -31.98
C THR A 553 14.25 -11.81 -31.42
N LYS A 554 15.41 -12.45 -31.57
CA LYS A 554 15.67 -13.79 -31.02
C LYS A 554 15.57 -13.81 -29.50
N CYS A 555 16.17 -12.82 -28.84
CA CYS A 555 16.16 -12.71 -27.39
C CYS A 555 14.77 -12.36 -26.85
N PHE A 556 14.04 -11.48 -27.53
CA PHE A 556 12.67 -11.11 -27.20
C PHE A 556 11.73 -12.31 -27.28
N LYS A 557 11.79 -13.09 -28.37
CA LYS A 557 10.99 -14.32 -28.51
C LYS A 557 11.32 -15.35 -27.43
N LYS A 558 12.59 -15.45 -27.05
CA LYS A 558 13.02 -16.36 -25.98
C LYS A 558 12.50 -15.93 -24.60
N GLU A 559 12.46 -14.64 -24.31
CA GLU A 559 12.01 -14.12 -23.01
C GLU A 559 10.47 -14.13 -22.88
N PHE A 560 9.75 -13.74 -23.94
CA PHE A 560 8.31 -13.49 -23.88
C PHE A 560 7.45 -14.53 -24.63
N GLY A 561 8.07 -15.49 -25.32
CA GLY A 561 7.37 -16.52 -26.09
C GLY A 561 6.67 -16.02 -27.36
N ARG A 562 6.82 -14.75 -27.73
CA ARG A 562 6.17 -14.10 -28.89
C ARG A 562 7.14 -13.17 -29.63
N LEU A 563 6.86 -12.83 -30.89
CA LEU A 563 7.71 -11.91 -31.65
C LEU A 563 7.47 -10.46 -31.21
N PRO A 564 8.47 -9.56 -31.33
CA PRO A 564 8.25 -8.13 -31.11
C PRO A 564 7.13 -7.54 -31.96
N SER A 565 6.94 -8.04 -33.19
CA SER A 565 5.86 -7.64 -34.10
C SER A 565 4.46 -7.97 -33.59
N ASP A 566 4.34 -8.86 -32.61
CA ASP A 566 3.06 -9.20 -31.99
C ASP A 566 2.68 -8.20 -30.89
N MET A 567 3.58 -7.28 -30.52
CA MET A 567 3.35 -6.25 -29.50
C MET A 567 2.71 -4.97 -30.06
N THR A 568 2.81 -4.75 -31.36
CA THR A 568 2.31 -3.54 -32.06
C THR A 568 1.05 -3.80 -32.87
N LYS A 569 0.38 -4.95 -32.65
CA LYS A 569 -0.87 -5.35 -33.32
C LYS A 569 -2.09 -5.08 -32.47
#